data_AF-A0A949I0N9-F1
#
_entry.id   AF-A0A949I0N9-F1
#
_cell.length_a   1.000
_cell.length_b   1.000
_cell.length_c   1.000
_cell.angle_alpha   90.00
_cell.angle_beta   90.00
_cell.angle_gamma   90.00
#
_symmetry.space_group_name_H-M   'P 1'
#
loop_
_entity.id
_entity.type
_entity.pdbx_description
1 polymer ?
#
loop_
_entity_poly.entity_id
_entity_poly.type
_entity_poly.pdbx_seq_one_letter_code
_entity_poly.pdbx_strand_id
1 'polypeptide(L)'
;MTIDAHQHFWRYNAADFDWIGEPMQAIRRDFLPGDLQREIAAAGVDGVVSVQARQTLEETRWLLELAGQHDFIKGVVGWVELASSRVRADLERFAADQKFKGARHVVQDEPDEHFILRDDFNRGVAALGDLGLRY
;
A
#
# COMPACT_ATOMS: atom_id res chain seq x y z
N MET A 1 0.40 -22.50 -3.49
CA MET A 1 1.18 -21.28 -3.34
C MET A 1 0.75 -20.60 -2.05
N THR A 2 1.68 -20.34 -1.15
CA THR A 2 1.46 -19.65 0.12
C THR A 2 1.84 -18.18 -0.06
N ILE A 3 0.90 -17.27 0.20
CA ILE A 3 1.10 -15.83 0.07
C ILE A 3 0.98 -15.17 1.44
N ASP A 4 1.98 -14.37 1.81
CA ASP A 4 1.80 -13.36 2.84
C ASP A 4 1.03 -12.18 2.24
N ALA A 5 -0.21 -12.01 2.65
CA ALA A 5 -1.13 -11.04 2.07
C ALA A 5 -0.92 -9.61 2.61
N HIS A 6 -0.08 -9.41 3.64
CA HIS A 6 0.06 -8.10 4.26
C HIS A 6 1.45 -7.88 4.88
N GLN A 7 2.26 -7.07 4.21
CA GLN A 7 3.53 -6.56 4.75
C GLN A 7 3.80 -5.14 4.24
N HIS A 8 4.76 -4.46 4.88
CA HIS A 8 5.16 -3.10 4.54
C HIS A 8 6.67 -2.99 4.29
N PHE A 9 7.04 -2.12 3.36
CA PHE A 9 8.43 -1.67 3.19
C PHE A 9 8.54 -0.19 3.55
N TRP A 10 9.72 0.23 4.00
CA TRP A 10 10.03 1.66 4.10
C TRP A 10 11.54 1.93 4.15
N ARG A 11 11.90 3.14 3.73
CA ARG A 11 13.14 3.80 4.13
C ARG A 11 12.80 4.75 5.28
N TYR A 12 13.27 4.45 6.47
CA TYR A 12 12.80 5.12 7.67
C TYR A 12 13.32 6.56 7.72
N ASN A 13 12.39 7.49 7.95
CA ASN A 13 12.69 8.81 8.44
C ASN A 13 11.56 9.27 9.35
N ALA A 14 11.88 10.02 10.41
CA ALA A 14 10.90 10.34 11.45
C ALA A 14 9.78 11.28 10.97
N ALA A 15 10.02 12.09 9.94
CA ALA A 15 9.05 13.04 9.42
C ALA A 15 7.93 12.37 8.61
N ASP A 16 8.28 11.36 7.79
CA ASP A 16 7.34 10.66 6.92
C ASP A 16 6.60 9.51 7.62
N PHE A 17 7.07 9.10 8.80
CA PHE A 17 6.54 7.97 9.59
C PHE A 17 6.22 8.43 11.01
N ASP A 18 5.43 9.50 11.12
CA ASP A 18 4.99 10.13 12.37
C ASP A 18 4.21 9.16 13.30
N TRP A 19 3.58 8.13 12.74
CA TRP A 19 2.95 7.04 13.49
C TRP A 19 3.95 6.14 14.25
N ILE A 20 5.26 6.20 13.94
CA ILE A 20 6.31 5.42 14.63
C ILE A 20 6.79 6.17 15.89
N GLY A 21 6.03 6.01 16.96
CA GLY A 21 6.31 6.63 18.27
C GLY A 21 7.55 6.08 19.01
N GLU A 22 7.88 6.71 20.14
CA GLU A 22 9.01 6.34 20.99
C GLU A 22 9.06 4.87 21.44
N PRO A 23 7.95 4.18 21.80
CA PRO A 23 8.03 2.78 22.19
C PRO A 23 8.35 1.83 21.01
N MET A 24 8.29 2.31 19.76
CA MET A 24 8.44 1.50 18.55
C MET A 24 9.88 1.49 17.99
N GLN A 25 10.90 1.57 18.85
CA GLN A 25 12.31 1.68 18.42
C GLN A 25 12.75 0.56 17.46
N ALA A 26 12.22 -0.65 17.63
CA ALA A 26 12.57 -1.81 16.80
C ALA A 26 12.28 -1.61 15.30
N ILE A 27 11.31 -0.75 14.97
CA ILE A 27 10.89 -0.47 13.59
C ILE A 27 11.43 0.87 13.05
N ARG A 28 12.24 1.60 13.83
CA ARG A 28 12.90 2.86 13.42
C ARG A 28 14.16 2.63 12.59
N ARG A 29 14.03 1.85 11.53
CA ARG A 29 15.10 1.49 10.58
C ARG A 29 14.48 1.11 9.25
N ASP A 30 15.30 1.04 8.20
CA ASP A 30 14.85 0.56 6.90
C ASP A 30 14.38 -0.91 6.97
N PHE A 31 13.29 -1.20 6.27
CA PHE A 31 12.86 -2.57 5.97
C PHE A 31 12.66 -2.66 4.46
N LEU A 32 13.54 -3.41 3.81
CA LEU A 32 13.63 -3.49 2.35
C LEU A 32 13.48 -4.94 1.85
N PRO A 33 13.24 -5.16 0.54
CA PRO A 33 13.01 -6.50 0.00
C PRO A 33 14.06 -7.56 0.37
N GLY A 34 15.34 -7.19 0.48
CA GLY A 34 16.41 -8.11 0.87
C GLY A 34 16.30 -8.63 2.31
N ASP A 35 15.67 -7.88 3.21
CA ASP A 35 15.39 -8.33 4.58
C ASP A 35 14.27 -9.36 4.56
N LEU A 36 13.16 -9.03 3.90
CA LEU A 36 11.98 -9.89 3.84
C LEU A 36 12.23 -11.19 3.08
N GLN A 37 13.03 -11.17 2.00
CA GLN A 37 13.30 -12.35 1.18
C GLN A 37 13.91 -13.50 2.00
N ARG A 38 14.74 -13.18 3.01
CA ARG A 38 15.34 -14.17 3.91
C ARG A 38 14.29 -14.80 4.82
N GLU A 39 13.41 -13.97 5.38
CA GLU A 39 12.36 -14.42 6.31
C GLU A 39 11.32 -15.29 5.60
N ILE A 40 10.83 -14.89 4.41
CA ILE A 40 9.82 -15.67 3.68
C ILE A 40 10.35 -17.02 3.21
N ALA A 41 11.65 -17.11 2.86
CA ALA A 41 12.29 -18.37 2.51
C ALA A 41 12.35 -19.33 3.71
N ALA A 42 12.69 -18.82 4.90
CA ALA A 42 12.71 -19.61 6.13
C ALA A 42 11.31 -20.06 6.56
N ALA A 43 10.28 -19.25 6.30
CA ALA A 43 8.89 -19.53 6.65
C ALA A 43 8.14 -20.40 5.61
N GLY A 44 8.73 -20.69 4.44
CA GLY A 44 8.04 -21.43 3.37
C GLY A 44 6.93 -20.63 2.69
N VAL A 45 7.08 -19.30 2.61
CA VAL A 45 6.16 -18.38 1.93
C VAL A 45 6.67 -18.13 0.51
N ASP A 46 5.81 -18.35 -0.49
CA ASP A 46 6.17 -18.30 -1.92
C ASP A 46 6.14 -16.89 -2.51
N GLY A 47 5.48 -15.94 -1.84
CA GLY A 47 5.38 -14.57 -2.28
C GLY A 47 4.57 -13.69 -1.35
N VAL A 48 4.57 -12.38 -1.63
CA VAL A 48 3.97 -11.38 -0.75
C VAL A 48 3.11 -10.37 -1.51
N VAL A 49 2.19 -9.74 -0.80
CA VAL A 49 1.52 -8.50 -1.22
C VAL A 49 2.04 -7.36 -0.34
N SER A 50 2.64 -6.33 -0.94
CA SER A 50 3.03 -5.13 -0.19
C SER A 50 1.86 -4.17 -0.05
N VAL A 51 1.71 -3.59 1.12
CA VAL A 51 0.64 -2.63 1.45
C VAL A 51 1.27 -1.29 1.79
N GLN A 52 0.66 -0.19 1.34
CA GLN A 52 1.13 1.17 1.61
C GLN A 52 1.40 1.41 3.10
N ALA A 53 2.52 2.05 3.43
CA ALA A 53 2.82 2.49 4.80
C ALA A 53 2.57 3.99 5.02
N ARG A 54 2.42 4.76 3.92
CA ARG A 54 2.13 6.21 3.92
C ARG A 54 1.06 6.58 2.91
N GLN A 55 0.33 7.66 3.20
CA GLN A 55 -0.82 8.12 2.41
C GLN A 55 -0.40 9.07 1.27
N THR A 56 0.48 8.60 0.37
CA THR A 56 0.99 9.41 -0.76
C THR A 56 1.05 8.61 -2.06
N LEU A 57 0.95 9.30 -3.21
CA LEU A 57 1.07 8.64 -4.52
C LEU A 57 2.51 8.17 -4.78
N GLU A 58 3.50 8.81 -4.16
CA GLU A 58 4.90 8.45 -4.16
C GLU A 58 5.11 7.05 -3.56
N GLU A 59 4.41 6.74 -2.47
CA GLU A 59 4.43 5.41 -1.84
C GLU A 59 3.98 4.32 -2.82
N THR A 60 2.86 4.54 -3.52
CA THR A 60 2.37 3.59 -4.52
C THR A 60 3.36 3.37 -5.65
N ARG A 61 3.94 4.45 -6.19
CA ARG A 61 4.96 4.36 -7.24
C ARG A 61 6.16 3.55 -6.78
N TRP A 62 6.65 3.85 -5.58
CA TRP A 62 7.81 3.16 -5.03
C TRP A 62 7.56 1.67 -4.77
N LEU A 63 6.40 1.30 -4.22
CA LEU A 63 6.06 -0.11 -4.02
C LEU A 63 5.93 -0.88 -5.33
N LEU A 64 5.39 -0.26 -6.39
CA LEU A 64 5.34 -0.85 -7.73
C LEU A 64 6.73 -0.99 -8.35
N GLU A 65 7.63 -0.01 -8.17
CA GLU A 65 9.03 -0.11 -8.59
C GLU A 65 9.74 -1.30 -7.92
N LEU A 66 9.58 -1.46 -6.60
CA LEU A 66 10.10 -2.63 -5.87
C LEU A 66 9.48 -3.92 -6.42
N ALA A 67 8.18 -3.92 -6.67
CA ALA A 67 7.50 -5.08 -7.22
C ALA A 67 8.05 -5.44 -8.61
N GLY A 68 8.39 -4.48 -9.46
CA GLY A 68 9.03 -4.71 -10.75
C GLY A 68 10.45 -5.29 -10.66
N GLN A 69 11.16 -5.04 -9.55
CA GLN A 69 12.54 -5.51 -9.32
C GLN A 69 12.60 -6.86 -8.59
N HIS A 70 11.52 -7.28 -7.92
CA HIS A 70 11.50 -8.44 -7.05
C HIS A 70 10.31 -9.35 -7.35
N ASP A 71 10.57 -10.50 -7.98
CA ASP A 71 9.53 -11.44 -8.42
C ASP A 71 8.69 -12.03 -7.28
N PHE A 72 9.22 -12.10 -6.06
CA PHE A 72 8.47 -12.59 -4.90
C PHE A 72 7.35 -11.62 -4.46
N ILE A 73 7.39 -10.35 -4.88
CA ILE A 73 6.30 -9.41 -4.68
C ILE A 73 5.27 -9.64 -5.80
N LYS A 74 4.12 -10.22 -5.41
CA LYS A 74 3.06 -10.67 -6.32
C LYS A 74 1.94 -9.66 -6.49
N GLY A 75 1.87 -8.66 -5.62
CA GLY A 75 0.91 -7.58 -5.71
C GLY A 75 1.27 -6.41 -4.80
N VAL A 76 0.65 -5.27 -5.09
CA VAL A 76 0.74 -4.02 -4.34
C VAL A 76 -0.67 -3.52 -4.05
N VAL A 77 -0.93 -3.24 -2.79
CA VAL A 77 -2.06 -2.41 -2.33
C VAL A 77 -1.49 -1.04 -2.04
N GLY A 78 -1.66 -0.12 -2.98
CA GLY A 78 -1.13 1.23 -2.88
C GLY A 78 -2.03 2.18 -2.10
N TRP A 79 -1.69 3.47 -2.15
CA TRP A 79 -2.54 4.57 -1.76
C TRP A 79 -2.91 5.44 -2.97
N VAL A 80 -4.17 5.85 -3.03
CA VAL A 80 -4.71 6.89 -3.92
C VAL A 80 -5.73 7.70 -3.12
N GLU A 81 -5.79 9.01 -3.34
CA GLU A 81 -6.77 9.88 -2.68
C GLU A 81 -8.19 9.58 -3.20
N LEU A 82 -8.91 8.69 -2.51
CA LEU A 82 -10.21 8.19 -3.00
C LEU A 82 -11.30 9.26 -3.02
N ALA A 83 -11.23 10.25 -2.12
CA ALA A 83 -12.16 11.38 -2.12
C ALA A 83 -11.89 12.40 -3.24
N SER A 84 -10.74 12.31 -3.92
CA SER A 84 -10.35 13.27 -4.94
C SER A 84 -11.29 13.26 -6.14
N SER A 85 -11.47 14.42 -6.77
CA SER A 85 -12.15 14.51 -8.08
C SER A 85 -11.32 13.85 -9.20
N ARG A 86 -10.02 13.64 -8.97
CA ARG A 86 -9.07 13.02 -9.91
C ARG A 86 -8.90 11.51 -9.72
N VAL A 87 -9.58 10.92 -8.72
CA VAL A 87 -9.39 9.52 -8.30
C VAL A 87 -9.37 8.53 -9.47
N ARG A 88 -10.29 8.65 -10.43
CA ARG A 88 -10.35 7.73 -11.58
C ARG A 88 -9.09 7.79 -12.45
N ALA A 89 -8.58 8.99 -12.74
CA ALA A 89 -7.38 9.16 -13.55
C ALA A 89 -6.14 8.61 -12.85
N ASP A 90 -6.04 8.79 -11.53
CA ASP A 90 -4.92 8.25 -10.74
C ASP A 90 -5.00 6.72 -10.64
N LEU A 91 -6.19 6.15 -10.45
CA LEU A 91 -6.40 4.69 -10.47
C LEU A 91 -6.10 4.09 -11.84
N GLU A 92 -6.57 4.68 -12.94
CA GLU A 92 -6.30 4.21 -14.31
C GLU A 92 -4.79 4.20 -14.62
N ARG A 93 -4.06 5.21 -14.13
CA ARG A 93 -2.60 5.28 -14.27
C ARG A 93 -1.91 4.09 -13.57
N PHE A 94 -2.32 3.75 -12.35
CA PHE A 94 -1.71 2.64 -11.62
C PHE A 94 -2.19 1.27 -12.08
N ALA A 95 -3.45 1.16 -12.52
CA ALA A 95 -4.02 -0.07 -13.08
C ALA A 95 -3.32 -0.55 -14.36
N ALA A 96 -2.53 0.33 -15.01
CA ALA A 96 -1.65 -0.06 -16.11
C ALA A 96 -0.54 -1.05 -15.67
N ASP A 97 -0.19 -1.08 -14.38
CA ASP A 97 0.72 -2.07 -13.81
C ASP A 97 -0.07 -3.29 -13.29
N GLN A 98 0.24 -4.47 -13.82
CA GLN A 98 -0.45 -5.71 -13.44
C GLN A 98 -0.25 -6.09 -11.96
N LYS A 99 0.80 -5.59 -11.30
CA LYS A 99 1.03 -5.82 -9.87
C LYS A 99 0.24 -4.86 -8.98
N PHE A 100 -0.37 -3.80 -9.51
CA PHE A 100 -1.32 -2.99 -8.75
C PHE A 100 -2.63 -3.75 -8.57
N LYS A 101 -2.95 -4.13 -7.32
CA LYS A 101 -4.11 -4.98 -6.99
C LYS A 101 -5.23 -4.23 -6.28
N GLY A 102 -4.94 -3.07 -5.73
CA GLY A 102 -5.91 -2.31 -4.96
C GLY A 102 -5.32 -1.07 -4.32
N ALA A 103 -6.18 -0.33 -3.62
CA ALA A 103 -5.79 0.82 -2.82
C ALA A 103 -6.38 0.70 -1.41
N ARG A 104 -5.61 1.15 -0.41
CA ARG A 104 -6.06 1.25 0.98
C ARG A 104 -6.07 2.72 1.40
N HIS A 105 -7.04 3.10 2.23
CA HIS A 105 -7.07 4.38 2.93
C HIS A 105 -6.99 4.13 4.45
N VAL A 106 -6.21 4.93 5.18
CA VAL A 106 -6.07 4.77 6.64
C VAL A 106 -7.22 5.52 7.33
N VAL A 107 -8.43 4.97 7.23
CA VAL A 107 -9.67 5.61 7.74
C VAL A 107 -9.63 5.84 9.26
N GLN A 108 -8.89 5.01 10.00
CA GLN A 108 -8.76 5.13 11.47
C GLN A 108 -8.11 6.44 11.94
N ASP A 109 -7.39 7.14 11.05
CA ASP A 109 -6.71 8.41 11.35
C ASP A 109 -7.50 9.63 10.82
N GLU A 110 -8.68 9.41 10.22
CA GLU A 110 -9.54 10.49 9.75
C GLU A 110 -10.21 11.21 10.93
N PRO A 111 -10.24 12.56 10.94
CA PRO A 111 -10.89 13.33 12.01
C PRO A 111 -12.41 13.28 11.93
N ASP A 112 -12.98 12.97 10.76
CA ASP A 112 -14.41 12.82 10.54
C ASP A 112 -14.81 11.35 10.72
N GLU A 113 -15.57 11.05 11.77
CA GLU A 113 -16.06 9.69 12.05
C GLU A 113 -16.99 9.14 10.94
N HIS A 114 -17.56 10.03 10.13
CA HIS A 114 -18.42 9.68 8.99
C HIS A 114 -17.65 9.69 7.67
N PHE A 115 -16.32 9.80 7.67
CA PHE A 115 -15.51 9.93 6.44
C PHE A 115 -15.84 8.84 5.41
N ILE A 116 -15.96 7.58 5.87
CA ILE A 116 -16.26 6.42 5.02
C ILE A 116 -17.68 6.47 4.41
N LEU A 117 -18.59 7.29 4.95
CA LEU A 117 -19.95 7.44 4.46
C LEU A 117 -20.08 8.54 3.40
N ARG A 118 -19.05 9.35 3.19
CA ARG A 118 -19.11 10.47 2.24
C ARG A 118 -19.25 9.96 0.80
N ASP A 119 -20.04 10.68 0.01
CA ASP A 119 -20.29 10.35 -1.39
C ASP A 119 -19.00 10.44 -2.24
N ASP A 120 -18.11 11.38 -1.93
CA ASP A 120 -16.88 11.57 -2.67
C ASP A 120 -15.87 10.44 -2.45
N PHE A 121 -15.76 9.96 -1.21
CA PHE A 121 -14.98 8.78 -0.87
C PHE A 121 -15.54 7.52 -1.53
N ASN A 122 -16.85 7.28 -1.40
CA ASN A 122 -17.51 6.11 -1.98
C ASN A 122 -17.47 6.08 -3.51
N ARG A 123 -17.46 7.25 -4.18
CA ARG A 123 -17.20 7.34 -5.63
C ARG A 123 -15.81 6.77 -5.97
N GLY A 124 -14.80 7.08 -5.17
CA GLY A 124 -13.45 6.52 -5.35
C GLY A 124 -13.39 5.02 -5.12
N VAL A 125 -14.06 4.53 -4.07
CA VAL A 125 -14.17 3.09 -3.79
C VAL A 125 -14.87 2.35 -4.95
N ALA A 126 -15.96 2.91 -5.48
CA ALA A 126 -16.65 2.32 -6.62
C ALA A 126 -15.76 2.25 -7.88
N ALA A 127 -14.95 3.28 -8.13
CA ALA A 127 -14.03 3.32 -9.27
C ALA A 127 -12.94 2.24 -9.23
N LEU A 128 -12.55 1.75 -8.03
CA LEU A 128 -11.67 0.57 -7.91
C LEU A 128 -12.34 -0.65 -8.54
N GLY A 129 -13.63 -0.87 -8.24
CA GLY A 129 -14.42 -1.98 -8.75
C GLY A 129 -14.52 -2.00 -10.28
N ASP A 130 -14.77 -0.84 -10.89
CA ASP A 130 -14.82 -0.67 -12.37
C ASP A 130 -13.53 -1.12 -13.07
N LEU A 131 -12.40 -0.99 -12.37
CA LEU A 131 -11.06 -1.33 -12.87
C LEU A 131 -10.59 -2.73 -12.44
N GLY A 132 -11.44 -3.50 -11.75
CA GLY A 132 -11.09 -4.83 -11.23
C GLY A 132 -10.13 -4.82 -10.05
N LEU A 133 -9.98 -3.67 -9.38
CA LEU A 133 -9.12 -3.45 -8.22
C LEU A 133 -9.87 -3.72 -6.90
N ARG A 134 -9.12 -3.89 -5.81
CA ARG A 134 -9.65 -4.10 -4.46
C ARG A 134 -9.53 -2.85 -3.59
N TYR A 135 -10.46 -2.72 -2.65
CA TYR A 135 -10.39 -1.80 -1.52
C TYR A 135 -10.19 -2.62 -0.24
#